data_AF-A0A918RJJ2-F1
#
_entry.id   AF-A0A918RJJ2-F1
#
_cell.length_a   1.000
_cell.length_b   1.000
_cell.length_c   1.000
_cell.angle_alpha   90.00
_cell.angle_beta   90.00
_cell.angle_gamma   90.00
#
_symmetry.space_group_name_H-M   'P 1'
#
loop_
_entity.id
_entity.type
_entity.pdbx_description
1 polymer ?
#
loop_
_entity_poly.entity_id
_entity_poly.type
_entity_poly.pdbx_seq_one_letter_code
_entity_poly.pdbx_strand_id
1 'polypeptide(L)'
;MGGSSAVFRAFIEATSKVWGDNLRWKNKIAGGFTNSGNMSGDKLNTLFDIALFAAQHGMIWVGLAEYGGWNTSAGSPEDINRLGCWLGAMSQANNDEGPDVTPGAGDLRTAEALGRRIAETTHVFLAGRQAVDFEGASA
;
A
#
# COMPACT_ATOMS: atom_id res chain seq x y z
N MET A 1 7.65 3.23 -16.12
CA MET A 1 9.08 3.40 -15.75
C MET A 1 9.15 4.29 -14.53
N GLY A 2 9.75 3.82 -13.43
CA GLY A 2 10.11 4.61 -12.23
C GLY A 2 8.97 5.13 -11.35
N GLY A 3 7.75 5.32 -11.86
CA GLY A 3 6.60 5.80 -11.08
C GLY A 3 5.34 4.99 -11.32
N SER A 4 4.26 5.45 -10.70
CA SER A 4 2.91 4.91 -10.90
C SER A 4 2.47 4.89 -12.35
N SER A 5 1.58 3.95 -12.71
CA SER A 5 1.11 3.78 -14.08
C SER A 5 0.30 4.98 -14.57
N ALA A 6 0.25 5.17 -15.90
CA ALA A 6 -0.58 6.21 -16.51
C ALA A 6 -2.07 6.07 -16.13
N VAL A 7 -2.57 4.83 -15.99
CA VAL A 7 -3.95 4.56 -15.54
C VAL A 7 -4.17 5.04 -14.10
N PHE A 8 -3.20 4.83 -13.21
CA PHE A 8 -3.30 5.34 -11.83
C PHE A 8 -3.23 6.87 -11.79
N ARG A 9 -2.39 7.50 -12.62
CA ARG A 9 -2.33 8.97 -12.74
C ARG A 9 -3.65 9.56 -13.23
N ALA A 10 -4.28 8.95 -14.23
CA ALA A 10 -5.61 9.36 -14.69
C ALA A 10 -6.67 9.23 -13.58
N PHE A 11 -6.60 8.18 -12.76
CA PHE A 11 -7.45 8.05 -11.57
C PHE A 11 -7.22 9.20 -10.58
N ILE A 12 -5.96 9.53 -10.24
CA ILE A 12 -5.63 10.65 -9.35
C ILE A 12 -6.25 11.95 -9.86
N GLU A 13 -6.08 12.27 -11.15
CA GLU A 13 -6.63 13.48 -11.76
C GLU A 13 -8.16 13.55 -11.66
N ALA A 14 -8.84 12.42 -11.85
CA ALA A 14 -10.29 12.30 -11.72
C ALA A 14 -10.80 12.53 -10.29
N THR A 15 -9.93 12.44 -9.26
CA THR A 15 -10.32 12.64 -7.86
C THR A 15 -10.41 14.11 -7.42
N SER A 16 -10.12 15.08 -8.29
CA SER A 16 -10.18 16.52 -7.97
C SER A 16 -11.50 16.95 -7.33
N LYS A 17 -12.64 16.40 -7.77
CA LYS A 17 -13.96 16.65 -7.16
C LYS A 17 -14.07 16.12 -5.72
N VAL A 18 -13.50 14.95 -5.45
CA VAL A 18 -13.47 14.33 -4.11
C VAL A 18 -12.59 15.15 -3.17
N TRP A 19 -11.46 15.64 -3.68
CA TRP A 19 -10.56 16.52 -2.95
C TRP A 19 -11.23 17.87 -2.63
N GLY A 20 -11.86 18.49 -3.63
CA GLY A 20 -12.55 19.78 -3.50
C GLY A 20 -13.83 19.75 -2.67
N ASP A 21 -14.43 18.57 -2.47
CA ASP A 21 -15.57 18.33 -1.58
C ASP A 21 -15.10 18.18 -0.12
N ASN A 22 -14.48 19.25 0.42
CA ASN A 22 -13.95 19.34 1.77
C ASN A 22 -13.09 18.11 2.19
N LEU A 23 -12.23 17.63 1.28
CA LEU A 23 -11.48 16.38 1.46
C LEU A 23 -12.42 15.21 1.84
N ARG A 24 -13.34 14.81 0.96
CA ARG A 24 -14.35 13.76 1.25
C ARG A 24 -13.77 12.43 1.75
N TRP A 25 -12.49 12.17 1.50
CA TRP A 25 -11.76 10.99 1.97
C TRP A 25 -10.92 11.21 3.22
N LYS A 26 -11.01 12.37 3.86
CA LYS A 26 -10.33 12.69 5.10
C LYS A 26 -10.58 11.61 6.15
N ASN A 27 -9.51 11.23 6.84
CA ASN A 27 -9.47 10.20 7.88
C ASN A 27 -9.83 8.77 7.42
N LYS A 28 -9.95 8.51 6.10
CA LYS A 28 -10.01 7.13 5.62
C LYS A 28 -8.63 6.47 5.80
N ILE A 29 -8.63 5.18 6.13
CA ILE A 29 -7.41 4.38 6.20
C ILE A 29 -6.99 4.01 4.78
N ALA A 30 -5.73 4.24 4.46
CA ALA A 30 -5.12 3.93 3.18
C ALA A 30 -3.84 3.10 3.36
N GLY A 31 -3.47 2.34 2.35
CA GLY A 31 -2.21 1.65 2.22
C GLY A 31 -2.01 1.28 0.75
N GLY A 32 -0.86 0.73 0.39
CA GLY A 32 -0.58 0.47 -1.02
C GLY A 32 0.44 -0.64 -1.25
N PHE A 33 0.42 -1.12 -2.49
CA PHE A 33 1.36 -2.10 -2.99
C PHE A 33 1.81 -1.74 -4.40
N THR A 34 2.91 -2.34 -4.86
CA THR A 34 3.39 -2.22 -6.23
C THR A 34 4.05 -3.50 -6.71
N ASN A 35 4.10 -3.69 -8.03
CA ASN A 35 4.71 -4.83 -8.71
C ASN A 35 5.61 -4.33 -9.83
N SER A 36 6.75 -4.98 -10.07
CA SER A 36 7.58 -4.73 -11.25
C SER A 36 8.44 -5.93 -11.65
N GLY A 37 9.05 -5.84 -12.84
CA GLY A 37 9.90 -6.88 -13.42
C GLY A 37 11.14 -7.26 -12.61
N ASN A 38 11.77 -6.28 -11.96
CA ASN A 38 13.08 -6.44 -11.33
C ASN A 38 12.96 -6.50 -9.81
N MET A 39 13.89 -7.19 -9.17
CA MET A 39 14.02 -7.23 -7.70
C MET A 39 14.17 -5.82 -7.10
N SER A 40 15.07 -5.02 -7.68
CA SER A 40 15.17 -3.58 -7.44
C SER A 40 14.98 -2.85 -8.77
N GLY A 41 14.13 -1.83 -8.77
CA GLY A 41 13.74 -1.09 -9.97
C GLY A 41 12.93 0.14 -9.61
N ASP A 42 13.35 0.80 -8.52
CA ASP A 42 12.78 2.04 -7.99
C ASP A 42 11.28 1.97 -7.62
N LYS A 43 10.81 0.77 -7.26
CA LYS A 43 9.43 0.52 -6.79
C LYS A 43 9.01 1.45 -5.65
N LEU A 44 9.95 1.87 -4.81
CA LEU A 44 9.70 2.78 -3.70
C LEU A 44 9.12 4.12 -4.17
N ASN A 45 9.54 4.61 -5.34
CA ASN A 45 9.03 5.85 -5.88
C ASN A 45 7.55 5.75 -6.27
N THR A 46 7.10 4.58 -6.74
CA THR A 46 5.66 4.32 -6.95
C THR A 46 4.88 4.32 -5.64
N LEU A 47 5.43 3.75 -4.57
CA LEU A 47 4.78 3.79 -3.26
C LEU A 47 4.74 5.22 -2.68
N PHE A 48 5.79 6.02 -2.90
CA PHE A 48 5.77 7.44 -2.55
C PHE A 48 4.67 8.21 -3.29
N ASP A 49 4.49 7.99 -4.60
CA ASP A 49 3.38 8.60 -5.36
C ASP A 49 2.02 8.30 -4.70
N ILE A 50 1.77 7.02 -4.36
CA ILE A 50 0.51 6.56 -3.79
C ILE A 50 0.31 7.13 -2.37
N ALA A 51 1.36 7.12 -1.54
CA ALA A 51 1.32 7.66 -0.19
C ALA A 51 1.11 9.18 -0.19
N LEU A 52 1.77 9.91 -1.09
CA LEU A 52 1.58 11.35 -1.27
C LEU A 52 0.15 11.68 -1.71
N PHE A 53 -0.39 10.92 -2.66
CA PHE A 53 -1.79 11.02 -3.05
C PHE A 53 -2.73 10.83 -1.84
N ALA A 54 -2.47 9.82 -1.01
CA ALA A 54 -3.27 9.58 0.19
C ALA A 54 -3.20 10.76 1.17
N ALA A 55 -1.99 11.31 1.38
CA ALA A 55 -1.79 12.48 2.22
C ALA A 55 -2.53 13.72 1.69
N GLN A 56 -2.53 13.97 0.38
CA GLN A 56 -3.27 15.10 -0.21
C GLN A 56 -4.79 15.01 -0.01
N HIS A 57 -5.33 13.80 0.12
CA HIS A 57 -6.74 13.54 0.44
C HIS A 57 -7.03 13.50 1.95
N GLY A 58 -6.04 13.77 2.81
CA GLY A 58 -6.19 13.71 4.26
C GLY A 58 -6.43 12.30 4.79
N MET A 59 -6.04 11.26 4.04
CA MET A 59 -6.13 9.87 4.48
C MET A 59 -4.99 9.53 5.46
N ILE A 60 -5.19 8.47 6.25
CA ILE A 60 -4.21 7.96 7.21
C ILE A 60 -3.51 6.75 6.59
N TRP A 61 -2.19 6.86 6.39
CA TRP A 61 -1.41 5.82 5.73
C TRP A 61 -0.99 4.71 6.71
N VAL A 62 -1.22 3.47 6.30
CA VAL A 62 -0.79 2.24 6.96
C VAL A 62 0.33 1.60 6.12
N GLY A 63 1.54 1.58 6.69
CA GLY A 63 2.68 0.87 6.14
C GLY A 63 2.67 -0.63 6.46
N LEU A 64 3.57 -1.36 5.81
CA LEU A 64 3.85 -2.76 6.12
C LEU A 64 4.65 -2.85 7.44
N ALA A 65 4.25 -3.76 8.33
CA ALA A 65 4.87 -3.92 9.65
C ALA A 65 5.53 -5.30 9.80
N GLU A 66 6.22 -5.76 8.75
CA GLU A 66 6.94 -7.03 8.71
C GLU A 66 8.44 -6.78 8.57
N TYR A 67 9.27 -7.57 9.24
CA TYR A 67 10.72 -7.53 9.05
C TYR A 67 11.07 -7.90 7.60
N GLY A 68 12.13 -7.30 7.05
CA GLY A 68 12.64 -7.70 5.75
C GLY A 68 13.12 -9.16 5.80
N GLY A 69 12.64 -9.97 4.88
CA GLY A 69 13.07 -11.35 4.66
C GLY A 69 14.19 -11.45 3.63
N TRP A 70 14.64 -12.68 3.35
CA TRP A 70 15.64 -12.99 2.32
C TRP A 70 16.93 -12.16 2.40
N ASN A 71 17.37 -11.84 3.63
CA ASN A 71 18.51 -10.97 3.91
C ASN A 71 19.60 -11.67 4.75
N THR A 72 19.53 -13.00 4.88
CA THR A 72 20.55 -13.83 5.53
C THR A 72 20.92 -15.00 4.62
N SER A 73 22.04 -15.68 4.91
CA SER A 73 22.46 -16.88 4.16
C SER A 73 21.51 -18.08 4.31
N ALA A 74 20.59 -18.04 5.26
CA ALA A 74 19.54 -19.04 5.46
C ALA A 74 18.16 -18.60 4.96
N GLY A 75 18.03 -17.36 4.44
CA GLY A 75 16.78 -16.82 3.91
C GLY A 75 16.42 -17.36 2.53
N SER A 76 15.19 -17.10 2.12
CA SER A 76 14.62 -17.66 0.89
C SER A 76 13.75 -16.65 0.11
N PRO A 77 13.59 -16.81 -1.22
CA PRO A 77 12.62 -16.03 -2.00
C PRO A 77 11.19 -16.13 -1.48
N GLU A 78 10.87 -17.16 -0.71
CA GLU A 78 9.56 -17.36 -0.11
C GLU A 78 9.36 -16.49 1.13
N ASP A 79 10.40 -15.91 1.71
CA ASP A 79 10.30 -15.12 2.95
C ASP A 79 9.34 -13.93 2.80
N ILE A 80 8.67 -13.59 3.90
CA ILE A 80 7.82 -12.40 3.93
C ILE A 80 8.68 -11.13 3.82
N ASN A 81 8.16 -10.12 3.14
CA ASN A 81 8.84 -8.86 2.85
C ASN A 81 10.26 -9.07 2.29
N ARG A 82 10.43 -10.05 1.39
CA ARG A 82 11.73 -10.36 0.75
C ARG A 82 12.34 -9.17 0.00
N LEU A 83 11.54 -8.17 -0.35
CA LEU A 83 11.97 -6.94 -1.02
C LEU A 83 12.23 -5.78 -0.06
N GLY A 84 12.06 -5.98 1.26
CA GLY A 84 12.50 -5.05 2.30
C GLY A 84 11.87 -3.67 2.21
N CYS A 85 10.54 -3.57 2.14
CA CYS A 85 9.83 -2.29 2.17
C CYS A 85 8.90 -2.18 3.38
N TRP A 86 8.79 -0.99 3.96
CA TRP A 86 7.85 -0.70 5.05
C TRP A 86 6.79 0.32 4.66
N LEU A 87 6.99 1.07 3.57
CA LEU A 87 5.99 2.03 3.10
C LEU A 87 4.74 1.31 2.56
N GLY A 88 4.90 0.11 2.01
CA GLY A 88 3.84 -0.73 1.49
C GLY A 88 4.41 -2.06 1.00
N ALA A 89 3.55 -2.93 0.45
CA ALA A 89 4.00 -4.21 -0.07
C ALA A 89 4.65 -4.03 -1.46
N MET A 90 5.82 -4.62 -1.66
CA MET A 90 6.43 -4.73 -2.98
C MET A 90 6.39 -6.18 -3.43
N SER A 91 6.13 -6.38 -4.71
CA SER A 91 6.25 -7.68 -5.37
C SER A 91 7.14 -7.58 -6.60
N GLN A 92 7.63 -8.73 -7.06
CA GLN A 92 8.32 -8.85 -8.34
C GLN A 92 7.71 -10.00 -9.14
N ALA A 93 7.53 -9.74 -10.44
CA ALA A 93 6.99 -10.67 -11.42
C ALA A 93 7.93 -10.71 -12.62
N ASN A 94 8.37 -11.89 -13.05
CA ASN A 94 9.20 -12.01 -14.24
C ASN A 94 8.42 -11.51 -15.48
N ASN A 95 9.09 -10.82 -16.39
CA ASN A 95 8.43 -10.16 -17.52
C ASN A 95 7.90 -11.15 -18.58
N ASP A 96 8.32 -12.41 -18.49
CA ASP A 96 7.97 -13.52 -19.39
C ASP A 96 7.03 -14.55 -18.75
N GLU A 97 6.58 -14.31 -17.52
CA GLU A 97 5.65 -15.19 -16.80
C GLU A 97 4.26 -14.56 -16.64
N GLY A 98 3.24 -15.41 -16.64
CA GLY A 98 1.85 -14.99 -16.43
C GLY A 98 1.50 -14.77 -14.95
N PRO A 99 0.31 -14.20 -14.67
CA PRO A 99 -0.19 -13.98 -13.31
C PRO A 99 -0.51 -15.28 -12.54
N ASP A 100 -0.60 -16.42 -13.24
CA ASP A 100 -0.77 -17.73 -12.60
C ASP A 100 0.52 -18.24 -11.93
N VAL A 101 1.67 -17.63 -12.26
CA VAL A 101 3.01 -18.01 -11.75
C VAL A 101 3.57 -16.92 -10.83
N THR A 102 3.32 -15.65 -11.16
CA THR A 102 3.86 -14.50 -10.43
C THR A 102 2.75 -13.57 -9.93
N PRO A 103 2.96 -12.87 -8.80
CA PRO A 103 4.16 -12.85 -7.96
C PRO A 103 4.29 -14.10 -7.06
N GLY A 104 5.50 -14.36 -6.56
CA GLY A 104 5.79 -15.54 -5.76
C GLY A 104 5.07 -15.56 -4.39
N ALA A 105 5.00 -16.74 -3.77
CA ALA A 105 4.26 -16.95 -2.52
C ALA A 105 4.69 -16.02 -1.35
N GLY A 106 5.97 -15.65 -1.27
CA GLY A 106 6.46 -14.67 -0.29
C GLY A 106 5.84 -13.28 -0.46
N ASP A 107 5.73 -12.81 -1.70
CA ASP A 107 5.11 -11.52 -2.03
C ASP A 107 3.60 -11.55 -1.74
N LEU A 108 2.91 -12.65 -2.08
CA LEU A 108 1.49 -12.82 -1.78
C LEU A 108 1.23 -12.77 -0.27
N ARG A 109 2.00 -13.53 0.53
CA ARG A 109 1.89 -13.48 2.00
C ARG A 109 2.22 -12.11 2.57
N THR A 110 3.13 -11.38 1.94
CA THR A 110 3.46 -9.99 2.31
C THR A 110 2.26 -9.06 2.06
N ALA A 111 1.61 -9.19 0.92
CA ALA A 111 0.40 -8.43 0.59
C ALA A 111 -0.77 -8.79 1.51
N GLU A 112 -0.94 -10.07 1.84
CA GLU A 112 -1.93 -10.53 2.82
C GLU A 112 -1.70 -9.93 4.21
N ALA A 113 -0.44 -9.91 4.70
CA ALA A 113 -0.09 -9.30 5.97
C ALA A 113 -0.40 -7.80 5.99
N LEU A 114 -0.08 -7.07 4.91
CA LEU A 114 -0.47 -5.66 4.77
C LEU A 114 -2.00 -5.50 4.80
N GLY A 115 -2.72 -6.32 4.05
CA GLY A 115 -4.19 -6.30 4.00
C GLY A 115 -4.82 -6.53 5.37
N ARG A 116 -4.33 -7.54 6.11
CA ARG A 116 -4.73 -7.81 7.50
C ARG A 116 -4.51 -6.59 8.38
N ARG A 117 -3.31 -6.00 8.33
CA ARG A 117 -2.97 -4.82 9.13
C ARG A 117 -3.86 -3.61 8.81
N ILE A 118 -4.19 -3.37 7.54
CA ILE A 118 -5.10 -2.30 7.13
C ILE A 118 -6.49 -2.53 7.71
N ALA A 119 -7.00 -3.76 7.61
CA ALA A 119 -8.31 -4.12 8.14
C ALA A 119 -8.36 -3.95 9.68
N GLU A 120 -7.38 -4.50 10.40
CA GLU A 120 -7.25 -4.36 11.85
C GLU A 120 -7.15 -2.89 12.28
N THR A 121 -6.31 -2.10 11.60
CA THR A 121 -6.19 -0.66 11.88
C THR A 121 -7.52 0.06 11.67
N THR A 122 -8.26 -0.31 10.61
CA THR A 122 -9.58 0.25 10.33
C THR A 122 -10.58 -0.10 11.43
N HIS A 123 -10.59 -1.35 11.90
CA HIS A 123 -11.45 -1.77 13.02
C HIS A 123 -11.15 -1.00 14.30
N VAL A 124 -9.87 -0.86 14.67
CA VAL A 124 -9.46 -0.08 15.84
C VAL A 124 -9.90 1.38 15.70
N PHE A 125 -9.72 1.97 14.51
CA PHE A 125 -10.10 3.36 14.26
C PHE A 125 -11.62 3.58 14.36
N LEU A 126 -12.43 2.67 13.81
CA LEU A 126 -13.89 2.74 13.92
C LEU A 126 -14.38 2.57 15.36
N ALA A 127 -13.85 1.58 16.08
CA ALA A 127 -14.19 1.36 17.49
C ALA A 127 -13.80 2.58 18.36
N GLY A 128 -12.62 3.15 18.13
CA GLY A 128 -12.17 4.36 18.81
C GLY A 128 -13.08 5.55 18.55
N ARG A 129 -13.51 5.77 17.30
CA ARG A 129 -14.46 6.85 16.96
C ARG A 129 -15.80 6.72 17.67
N GLN A 130 -16.32 5.49 17.78
CA GLN A 130 -17.56 5.22 18.50
C GLN A 130 -17.41 5.45 20.01
N ALA A 131 -16.28 5.04 20.58
CA ALA A 131 -16.04 5.15 22.02
C ALA A 131 -15.91 6.60 22.52
N VAL A 132 -15.50 7.53 21.65
CA VAL A 132 -15.29 8.95 22.01
C VAL A 132 -16.34 9.89 21.40
N ASP A 133 -17.45 9.35 20.87
CA ASP A 133 -18.54 10.10 20.24
C ASP A 133 -18.06 11.14 19.21
N PHE A 134 -17.09 10.75 18.38
CA PHE A 134 -16.51 11.61 17.34
C PHE A 134 -17.42 11.68 16.11
N GLU A 135 -18.68 12.08 16.30
CA GLU A 135 -19.63 12.40 15.21
C GLU A 135 -19.67 13.90 14.89
N GLY A 136 -19.04 14.77 15.69
CA GLY A 136 -19.27 16.22 15.64
C GLY A 136 -18.28 17.12 14.85
N ALA A 137 -17.28 16.61 14.11
CA ALA A 137 -16.22 17.46 13.56
C ALA A 137 -15.93 17.32 12.05
N SER A 138 -16.86 16.78 11.26
CA SER A 138 -16.74 16.77 9.80
C SER A 138 -18.10 16.86 9.11
N ALA A 139 -18.70 18.05 9.16
CA ALA A 139 -19.45 18.61 8.04
C ALA A 139 -18.54 19.64 7.35
#